data_AF-A0A103Y6L3-F1
#
_entry.id   AF-A0A103Y6L3-F1
#
_cell.length_a   1.000
_cell.length_b   1.000
_cell.length_c   1.000
_cell.angle_alpha   90.00
_cell.angle_beta   90.00
_cell.angle_gamma   90.00
#
_symmetry.space_group_name_H-M   'P 1'
#
loop_
_entity.id
_entity.type
_entity.pdbx_description
1 polymer ?
#
loop_
_entity_poly.entity_id
_entity_poly.type
_entity_poly.pdbx_seq_one_letter_code
_entity_poly.pdbx_strand_id
1 'polypeptide(L)'
;MGGFAWSTSAFDSKSGQVILLVLLVMTASFYTGTFFGRNSSSTPSSSSELIGSPIFSNKVTLTHHKSPLKIPETGMNICPMEFNEHIPCHDPSYIKELMPNLDLSKREDLERHCPPLERRLFCLIPPPQDYKMPVRWPTSRDYVWRSNVNHTRLSEVKGGQNWVHEKDQLWWFPGGGTHFKHGASEYIQRLGNMTTDETGDLRSAGVYQVLDVGCGVASFSAYLLPLNVQTMSFAPKDGHENQIQFALERGIAAMISALSTKQLPYPSRSFEMVHCSRCRVDWHENDGILLKEINRLLRPNGYFVYSAPPAYRKDKDYPIIWDKLVNITSGMCWKLIARKIQTAIWMKEADQACLQHNAEQNLVNICDSVDDHKPSWKTPLRNCVALGTTGSEKLPPIPHRLSVYSESLNDIGITQEKFLADTLYWQDQVRHYWRLMNVDDTSVRNIMDMNALYGGFAVAFSTWPVWVMNVVPATMNNTLSAIYERGLIGAFHDWCEPFSSYPRTYDLLHASYLFSHYGNHQDGCSLEDIMLEMDRLIRPQGFVIIRDDESIISRIREIAPKFLWEVKSYVLENQQQQSEPLLICQKKFWAIA
;
A
#
# COMPACT_ATOMS: atom_id res chain seq x y z
N MET A 1 -27.34 71.62 -1.78
CA MET A 1 -28.74 71.79 -1.35
C MET A 1 -29.49 70.51 -1.66
N GLY A 2 -30.11 69.89 -0.65
CA GLY A 2 -31.07 68.77 -0.72
C GLY A 2 -30.44 67.39 -1.02
N GLY A 3 -30.73 66.29 -0.33
CA GLY A 3 -31.73 65.96 0.69
C GLY A 3 -31.94 64.44 0.68
N PHE A 4 -32.05 63.83 1.85
CA PHE A 4 -32.18 62.39 2.13
C PHE A 4 -33.39 61.69 1.48
N ALA A 5 -33.28 60.38 1.24
CA ALA A 5 -34.35 59.41 1.51
C ALA A 5 -33.79 58.00 1.73
N TRP A 6 -33.86 57.51 2.98
CA TRP A 6 -33.75 56.09 3.30
C TRP A 6 -35.09 55.41 2.99
N SER A 7 -35.06 54.31 2.24
CA SER A 7 -36.21 53.45 2.00
C SER A 7 -35.97 52.09 2.64
N THR A 8 -36.58 51.89 3.81
CA THR A 8 -36.79 50.59 4.45
C THR A 8 -37.68 49.72 3.56
N SER A 9 -37.11 48.69 2.93
CA SER A 9 -37.87 47.66 2.23
C SER A 9 -38.45 46.69 3.26
N ALA A 10 -39.76 46.78 3.45
CA ALA A 10 -40.56 45.83 4.21
C ALA A 10 -40.35 44.40 3.71
N PHE A 11 -40.24 43.45 4.64
CA PHE A 11 -40.37 42.03 4.36
C PHE A 11 -41.73 41.81 3.68
N ASP A 12 -41.70 41.40 2.42
CA ASP A 12 -42.89 41.05 1.66
C ASP A 12 -43.62 39.92 2.41
N SER A 13 -44.86 40.19 2.82
CA SER A 13 -45.70 39.28 3.61
C SER A 13 -45.84 37.91 2.95
N LYS A 14 -45.72 37.85 1.61
CA LYS A 14 -45.72 36.59 0.85
C LYS A 14 -44.45 35.77 1.07
N SER A 15 -43.28 36.41 1.13
CA SER A 15 -42.01 35.73 1.41
C SER A 15 -41.95 35.18 2.84
N GLY A 16 -42.52 35.90 3.81
CA GLY A 16 -42.64 35.41 5.19
C GLY A 16 -43.55 34.18 5.30
N GLN A 17 -44.69 34.18 4.58
CA GLN A 17 -45.60 33.03 4.56
C GLN A 17 -44.97 31.80 3.89
N VAL A 18 -44.22 31.98 2.80
CA VAL A 18 -43.53 30.87 2.11
C VAL A 18 -42.47 30.25 3.01
N ILE A 19 -41.67 31.06 3.72
CA ILE A 19 -40.65 30.56 4.65
C ILE A 19 -41.30 29.78 5.81
N LEU A 20 -42.42 30.27 6.34
CA LEU A 20 -43.15 29.58 7.41
C LEU A 20 -43.74 28.24 6.94
N LEU A 21 -44.24 28.19 5.70
CA LEU A 21 -44.80 26.97 5.10
C LEU A 21 -43.72 25.93 4.84
N VAL A 22 -42.54 26.36 4.37
CA VAL A 22 -41.37 25.48 4.20
C VAL A 22 -40.89 24.91 5.54
N LEU A 23 -40.83 25.74 6.59
CA LEU A 23 -40.48 25.28 7.94
C LEU A 23 -41.51 24.29 8.51
N LEU A 24 -42.80 24.51 8.25
CA LEU A 24 -43.88 23.59 8.65
C LEU A 24 -43.81 22.25 7.91
N VAL A 25 -43.48 22.26 6.61
CA VAL A 25 -43.29 21.03 5.83
C VAL A 25 -42.04 20.27 6.28
N MET A 26 -40.94 20.97 6.58
CA MET A 26 -39.70 20.37 7.09
C MET A 26 -39.91 19.72 8.45
N THR A 27 -40.62 20.40 9.37
CA THR A 27 -40.94 19.86 10.70
C THR A 27 -41.94 18.69 10.59
N ALA A 28 -42.98 18.80 9.77
CA ALA A 28 -43.93 17.69 9.53
C ALA A 28 -43.24 16.47 8.90
N SER A 29 -42.26 16.66 8.01
CA SER A 29 -41.49 15.57 7.41
C SER A 29 -40.56 14.89 8.42
N PHE A 30 -39.95 15.67 9.33
CA PHE A 30 -39.13 15.13 10.42
C PHE A 30 -39.96 14.30 11.41
N TYR A 31 -41.19 14.74 11.73
CA TYR A 31 -42.07 14.02 12.65
C TYR A 31 -42.83 12.85 12.00
N THR A 32 -43.13 12.89 10.70
CA THR A 32 -43.70 11.73 10.00
C THR A 32 -42.67 10.62 9.77
N GLY A 33 -41.39 10.95 9.57
CA GLY A 33 -40.30 9.98 9.51
C GLY A 33 -40.04 9.25 10.83
N THR A 34 -40.37 9.87 11.97
CA THR A 34 -40.24 9.26 13.30
C THR A 34 -41.51 8.51 13.75
N PHE A 35 -42.70 8.91 13.28
CA PHE A 35 -43.97 8.21 13.61
C PHE A 35 -44.34 7.06 12.67
N PHE A 36 -43.87 7.04 11.42
CA PHE A 36 -44.15 5.97 10.44
C PHE A 36 -42.92 5.10 10.11
N GLY A 37 -41.89 5.15 10.96
CA GLY A 37 -40.80 4.19 10.98
C GLY A 37 -41.34 2.77 11.18
N ARG A 38 -41.39 2.04 10.07
CA ARG A 38 -41.90 0.68 9.85
C ARG A 38 -41.53 -0.28 10.99
N ASN A 39 -42.54 -0.70 11.77
CA ASN A 39 -42.48 -1.93 12.57
C ASN A 39 -42.24 -3.11 11.63
N SER A 40 -41.01 -3.61 11.56
CA SER A 40 -40.71 -4.91 10.97
C SER A 40 -41.24 -5.98 11.92
N SER A 41 -42.33 -6.63 11.50
CA SER A 41 -42.84 -7.86 12.09
C SER A 41 -41.73 -8.90 12.18
N SER A 42 -41.40 -9.29 13.42
CA SER A 42 -40.52 -10.40 13.75
C SER A 42 -41.20 -11.73 13.45
N THR A 43 -40.84 -12.35 12.32
CA THR A 43 -40.98 -13.80 12.13
C THR A 43 -39.91 -14.47 13.00
N PRO A 44 -40.22 -15.58 13.72
CA PRO A 44 -39.28 -16.16 14.68
C PRO A 44 -38.13 -16.83 13.92
N SER A 45 -37.00 -16.15 13.82
CA SER A 45 -35.72 -16.80 13.55
C SER A 45 -35.37 -17.65 14.76
N SER A 46 -35.19 -18.95 14.53
CA SER A 46 -34.65 -19.89 15.51
C SER A 46 -33.47 -19.26 16.26
N SER A 47 -33.66 -19.03 17.56
CA SER A 47 -32.61 -18.62 18.48
C SER A 47 -31.54 -19.71 18.51
N SER A 48 -30.49 -19.57 17.73
CA SER A 48 -29.21 -20.15 18.09
C SER A 48 -28.75 -19.44 19.35
N GLU A 49 -28.66 -20.20 20.44
CA GLU A 49 -28.10 -19.74 21.70
C GLU A 49 -26.75 -19.05 21.45
N LEU A 50 -26.63 -17.79 21.87
CA LEU A 50 -25.35 -17.12 22.06
C LEU A 50 -24.63 -17.86 23.20
N ILE A 51 -23.95 -18.95 22.87
CA ILE A 51 -22.89 -19.50 23.72
C ILE A 51 -21.90 -18.34 23.90
N GLY A 52 -21.81 -17.81 25.12
CA GLY A 52 -20.91 -16.71 25.44
C GLY A 52 -19.52 -17.05 24.93
N SER A 53 -18.95 -16.16 24.09
CA SER A 53 -17.63 -16.40 23.51
C SER A 53 -16.63 -16.68 24.65
N PRO A 54 -15.82 -17.74 24.55
CA PRO A 54 -14.87 -18.07 25.61
C PRO A 54 -13.98 -16.85 25.90
N ILE A 55 -13.96 -16.42 27.16
CA ILE A 55 -13.11 -15.32 27.62
C ILE A 55 -11.72 -15.89 27.86
N PHE A 56 -10.81 -15.61 26.94
CA PHE A 56 -9.41 -16.00 27.07
C PHE A 56 -8.66 -15.00 27.97
N SER A 57 -7.83 -15.53 28.86
CA SER A 57 -6.99 -14.77 29.79
C SER A 57 -5.57 -14.68 29.22
N ASN A 58 -5.46 -14.18 27.98
CA ASN A 58 -4.20 -14.02 27.26
C ASN A 58 -3.15 -13.35 28.17
N LYS A 59 -2.01 -14.02 28.38
CA LYS A 59 -0.99 -13.55 29.32
C LYS A 59 0.03 -12.69 28.60
N VAL A 60 0.47 -11.62 29.26
CA VAL A 60 1.64 -10.85 28.80
C VAL A 60 2.88 -11.66 29.11
N THR A 61 3.47 -12.28 28.09
CA THR A 61 4.66 -13.12 28.21
C THR A 61 5.35 -13.20 26.86
N LEU A 62 6.65 -12.94 26.84
CA LEU A 62 7.45 -13.09 25.63
C LEU A 62 7.58 -14.57 25.28
N THR A 63 7.01 -14.96 24.14
CA THR A 63 7.17 -16.30 23.58
C THR A 63 7.78 -16.24 22.19
N HIS A 64 8.57 -17.26 21.88
CA HIS A 64 9.20 -17.46 20.57
C HIS A 64 8.59 -18.69 19.91
N HIS A 65 8.73 -18.78 18.59
CA HIS A 65 8.33 -19.93 17.81
C HIS A 65 9.02 -21.20 18.32
N LYS A 66 8.27 -22.30 18.34
CA LYS A 66 8.75 -23.63 18.74
C LYS A 66 8.12 -24.67 17.83
N SER A 67 8.85 -25.74 17.55
CA SER A 67 8.31 -26.91 16.85
C SER A 67 8.12 -28.07 17.84
N PRO A 68 6.91 -28.64 17.99
CA PRO A 68 5.65 -28.24 17.35
C PRO A 68 5.06 -26.97 17.97
N LEU A 69 4.31 -26.20 17.17
CA LEU A 69 3.59 -25.02 17.64
C LEU A 69 2.48 -25.39 18.61
N LYS A 70 2.37 -24.65 19.71
CA LYS A 70 1.34 -24.85 20.72
C LYS A 70 0.81 -23.51 21.20
N ILE A 71 -0.46 -23.23 20.91
CA ILE A 71 -1.18 -22.10 21.48
C ILE A 71 -1.69 -22.50 22.87
N PRO A 72 -1.39 -21.74 23.93
CA PRO A 72 -1.89 -22.03 25.27
C PRO A 72 -3.42 -22.13 25.34
N GLU A 73 -3.92 -22.92 26.29
CA GLU A 73 -5.37 -22.99 26.58
C GLU A 73 -5.94 -21.63 26.99
N THR A 74 -5.11 -20.79 27.63
CA THR A 74 -5.47 -19.42 28.03
C THR A 74 -5.55 -18.43 26.87
N GLY A 75 -5.25 -18.84 25.63
CA GLY A 75 -5.16 -17.96 24.47
C GLY A 75 -3.71 -17.66 24.06
N MET A 76 -3.55 -17.02 22.90
CA MET A 76 -2.24 -16.60 22.39
C MET A 76 -1.61 -15.58 23.34
N ASN A 77 -0.34 -15.76 23.72
CA ASN A 77 0.31 -14.79 24.61
C ASN A 77 0.40 -13.42 23.94
N ILE A 78 0.45 -12.37 24.74
CA ILE A 78 0.67 -11.00 24.29
C ILE A 78 2.13 -10.66 24.53
N CYS A 79 2.81 -10.09 23.54
CA CYS A 79 4.19 -9.65 23.70
C CYS A 79 4.24 -8.48 24.70
N PRO A 80 5.35 -8.32 25.44
CA PRO A 80 5.58 -7.12 26.24
C PRO A 80 5.47 -5.81 25.44
N MET A 81 5.18 -4.70 26.12
CA MET A 81 4.87 -3.40 25.50
C MET A 81 5.99 -2.83 24.63
N GLU A 82 7.25 -3.16 24.92
CA GLU A 82 8.42 -2.75 24.13
C GLU A 82 8.40 -3.31 22.69
N PHE A 83 7.58 -4.32 22.40
CA PHE A 83 7.40 -4.89 21.06
C PHE A 83 6.23 -4.28 20.28
N ASN A 84 5.58 -3.21 20.77
CA ASN A 84 4.40 -2.61 20.13
C ASN A 84 4.61 -2.17 18.66
N GLU A 85 5.84 -1.86 18.26
CA GLU A 85 6.27 -1.48 16.91
C GLU A 85 7.19 -2.54 16.27
N HIS A 86 7.12 -3.79 16.73
CA HIS A 86 7.98 -4.85 16.23
C HIS A 86 7.68 -5.17 14.75
N ILE A 87 8.72 -5.10 13.93
CA ILE A 87 8.71 -5.42 12.51
C ILE A 87 9.80 -6.47 12.30
N PRO A 88 9.47 -7.77 12.28
CA PRO A 88 10.47 -8.83 12.47
C PRO A 88 11.65 -8.75 11.50
N CYS A 89 11.39 -8.51 10.21
CA CYS A 89 12.43 -8.48 9.19
C CYS A 89 13.17 -7.14 9.05
N HIS A 90 12.83 -6.17 9.89
CA HIS A 90 13.46 -4.85 9.98
C HIS A 90 13.76 -4.54 11.45
N ASP A 91 14.14 -5.58 12.21
CA ASP A 91 14.49 -5.47 13.62
C ASP A 91 15.92 -4.91 13.78
N PRO A 92 16.11 -3.73 14.38
CA PRO A 92 17.44 -3.13 14.49
C PRO A 92 18.43 -3.96 15.30
N SER A 93 17.96 -4.72 16.30
CA SER A 93 18.81 -5.56 17.14
C SER A 93 19.34 -6.74 16.33
N TYR A 94 18.47 -7.40 15.57
CA TYR A 94 18.85 -8.49 14.68
C TYR A 94 19.77 -8.02 13.55
N ILE A 95 19.47 -6.89 12.91
CA ILE A 95 20.33 -6.31 11.87
C ILE A 95 21.72 -6.01 12.44
N LYS A 96 21.81 -5.46 13.66
CA LYS A 96 23.08 -5.19 14.34
C LYS A 96 23.93 -6.45 14.55
N GLU A 97 23.30 -7.59 14.84
CA GLU A 97 24.00 -8.89 14.92
C GLU A 97 24.56 -9.33 13.55
N LEU A 98 23.83 -9.03 12.47
CA LEU A 98 24.24 -9.37 11.11
C LEU A 98 25.29 -8.43 10.52
N MET A 99 25.39 -7.18 11.02
CA MET A 99 26.29 -6.14 10.47
C MET A 99 27.71 -6.60 10.11
N PRO A 100 28.40 -7.46 10.88
CA PRO A 100 29.74 -7.94 10.50
C PRO A 100 29.80 -8.70 9.17
N ASN A 101 28.67 -9.26 8.72
CA ASN A 101 28.55 -10.05 7.50
C ASN A 101 27.86 -9.29 6.35
N LEU A 102 27.46 -8.03 6.56
CA LEU A 102 26.75 -7.22 5.58
C LEU A 102 27.70 -6.28 4.84
N ASP A 103 27.49 -6.12 3.54
CA ASP A 103 28.18 -5.12 2.74
C ASP A 103 27.54 -3.73 2.95
N LEU A 104 28.06 -3.00 3.95
CA LEU A 104 27.60 -1.65 4.27
C LEU A 104 27.84 -0.64 3.15
N SER A 105 28.78 -0.91 2.23
CA SER A 105 29.01 -0.04 1.07
C SER A 105 27.84 -0.10 0.08
N LYS A 106 27.14 -1.24 0.04
CA LYS A 106 25.92 -1.44 -0.74
C LYS A 106 24.65 -1.21 0.06
N ARG A 107 24.75 -0.78 1.31
CA ARG A 107 23.62 -0.55 2.22
C ARG A 107 22.77 -1.78 2.49
N GLU A 108 23.41 -2.96 2.55
CA GLU A 108 22.72 -4.21 2.89
C GLU A 108 22.06 -4.15 4.28
N ASP A 109 22.52 -3.27 5.17
CA ASP A 109 21.92 -2.98 6.48
C ASP A 109 20.48 -2.45 6.39
N LEU A 110 20.09 -1.83 5.27
CA LEU A 110 18.74 -1.32 5.05
C LEU A 110 17.80 -2.36 4.43
N GLU A 111 18.34 -3.48 3.96
CA GLU A 111 17.51 -4.55 3.39
C GLU A 111 16.69 -5.26 4.45
N ARG A 112 15.68 -5.98 3.98
CA ARG A 112 14.91 -6.93 4.76
C ARG A 112 15.79 -8.11 5.19
N HIS A 113 15.92 -8.32 6.50
CA HIS A 113 16.60 -9.47 7.12
C HIS A 113 15.67 -10.14 8.14
N CYS A 114 15.04 -11.24 7.75
CA CYS A 114 14.12 -11.95 8.62
C CYS A 114 14.86 -12.91 9.57
N PRO A 115 14.56 -12.88 10.88
CA PRO A 115 15.09 -13.88 11.81
C PRO A 115 14.70 -15.31 11.41
N PRO A 116 15.56 -16.30 11.71
CA PRO A 116 15.20 -17.72 11.58
C PRO A 116 14.00 -18.05 12.48
N LEU A 117 13.26 -19.10 12.13
CA LEU A 117 11.97 -19.43 12.78
C LEU A 117 12.07 -19.43 14.31
N GLU A 118 13.06 -20.09 14.89
CA GLU A 118 13.23 -20.27 16.34
C GLU A 118 13.43 -18.94 17.10
N ARG A 119 13.87 -17.89 16.40
CA ARG A 119 14.05 -16.54 16.96
C ARG A 119 12.85 -15.63 16.72
N ARG A 120 11.86 -16.05 15.92
CA ARG A 120 10.66 -15.25 15.67
C ARG A 120 9.76 -15.27 16.90
N LEU A 121 9.19 -14.11 17.20
CA LEU A 121 8.20 -14.00 18.27
C LEU A 121 6.94 -14.79 17.91
N PHE A 122 6.35 -15.41 18.92
CA PHE A 122 5.10 -16.14 18.82
C PHE A 122 4.14 -15.63 19.90
N CYS A 123 3.81 -14.33 19.82
CA CYS A 123 2.88 -13.62 20.69
C CYS A 123 2.23 -12.44 19.93
N LEU A 124 1.02 -12.04 20.34
CA LEU A 124 0.28 -10.92 19.75
C LEU A 124 0.98 -9.59 20.05
N ILE A 125 1.13 -8.73 19.04
CA ILE A 125 1.77 -7.43 19.22
C ILE A 125 0.80 -6.43 19.87
N PRO A 126 1.09 -5.89 21.08
CA PRO A 126 0.19 -4.98 21.75
C PRO A 126 0.07 -3.62 21.04
N PRO A 127 -1.10 -2.98 21.06
CA PRO A 127 -1.20 -1.56 20.73
C PRO A 127 -0.48 -0.72 21.79
N PRO A 128 -0.02 0.52 21.46
CA PRO A 128 0.53 1.44 22.45
C PRO A 128 -0.52 1.79 23.52
N GLN A 129 -0.07 2.21 24.72
CA GLN A 129 -0.91 2.42 25.89
C GLN A 129 -2.11 3.37 25.65
N ASP A 130 -1.89 4.42 24.87
CA ASP A 130 -2.93 5.42 24.53
C ASP A 130 -3.42 5.30 23.08
N TYR A 131 -3.35 4.10 22.51
CA TYR A 131 -3.81 3.86 21.14
C TYR A 131 -5.25 4.31 20.94
N LYS A 132 -5.50 4.99 19.84
CA LYS A 132 -6.83 5.42 19.42
C LYS A 132 -7.20 4.78 18.10
N MET A 133 -8.50 4.58 17.87
CA MET A 133 -8.98 4.23 16.55
C MET A 133 -8.54 5.30 15.53
N PRO A 134 -7.99 4.91 14.36
CA PRO A 134 -7.49 5.85 13.38
C PRO A 134 -8.54 6.89 12.96
N VAL A 135 -8.07 8.09 12.64
CA VAL A 135 -8.92 9.13 12.05
C VAL A 135 -9.53 8.59 10.75
N ARG A 136 -10.82 8.84 10.51
CA ARG A 136 -11.49 8.34 9.30
C ARG A 136 -11.03 9.09 8.05
N TRP A 137 -11.03 8.39 6.92
CA TRP A 137 -10.79 9.01 5.61
C TRP A 137 -11.94 9.95 5.24
N PRO A 138 -11.69 11.11 4.60
CA PRO A 138 -10.41 11.62 4.08
C PRO A 138 -9.58 12.44 5.08
N THR A 139 -10.10 12.71 6.28
CA THR A 139 -9.42 13.53 7.29
C THR A 139 -8.06 12.95 7.70
N SER A 140 -7.93 11.61 7.72
CA SER A 140 -6.66 10.94 8.01
C SER A 140 -5.52 11.31 7.07
N ARG A 141 -5.81 11.76 5.83
CA ARG A 141 -4.78 12.25 4.92
C ARG A 141 -3.90 13.32 5.57
N ASP A 142 -4.51 14.19 6.37
CA ASP A 142 -3.85 15.38 6.92
C ASP A 142 -3.69 15.33 8.45
N TYR A 143 -4.39 14.42 9.14
CA TYR A 143 -4.40 14.35 10.60
C TYR A 143 -4.29 12.92 11.13
N VAL A 144 -3.35 12.70 12.05
CA VAL A 144 -3.12 11.40 12.70
C VAL A 144 -3.01 11.59 14.21
N TRP A 145 -3.45 10.63 15.03
CA TRP A 145 -3.26 10.68 16.48
C TRP A 145 -1.79 10.59 16.87
N ARG A 146 -1.32 11.49 17.75
CA ARG A 146 0.05 11.43 18.25
C ARG A 146 0.35 10.17 19.05
N SER A 147 -0.65 9.67 19.79
CA SER A 147 -0.52 8.43 20.57
C SER A 147 -0.39 7.16 19.73
N ASN A 148 -0.79 7.21 18.45
CA ASN A 148 -0.65 6.06 17.54
C ASN A 148 0.74 5.97 16.92
N VAL A 149 1.45 7.10 16.80
CA VAL A 149 2.81 7.21 16.26
C VAL A 149 3.59 8.21 17.13
N ASN A 150 4.11 7.72 18.26
CA ASN A 150 4.68 8.57 19.31
C ASN A 150 6.18 8.85 19.08
N HIS A 151 6.52 9.59 18.02
CA HIS A 151 7.90 9.90 17.63
C HIS A 151 8.12 11.39 17.43
N THR A 152 8.28 12.13 18.53
CA THR A 152 8.49 13.60 18.54
C THR A 152 9.80 14.00 17.86
N ARG A 153 10.80 13.12 17.82
CA ARG A 153 12.09 13.40 17.20
C ARG A 153 11.98 13.74 15.71
N LEU A 154 10.99 13.19 14.98
CA LEU A 154 10.78 13.52 13.57
C LEU A 154 10.29 14.96 13.39
N SER A 155 9.35 15.42 14.22
CA SER A 155 8.85 16.80 14.17
C SER A 155 9.93 17.81 14.56
N GLU A 156 10.78 17.48 15.53
CA GLU A 156 11.93 18.31 15.93
C GLU A 156 12.98 18.44 14.81
N VAL A 157 13.36 17.32 14.19
CA VAL A 157 14.42 17.28 13.16
C VAL A 157 13.94 17.78 11.79
N LYS A 158 12.64 17.64 11.48
CA LYS A 158 12.07 17.96 10.15
C LYS A 158 11.03 19.09 10.17
N GLY A 159 10.78 19.72 11.32
CA GLY A 159 9.78 20.80 11.45
C GLY A 159 9.99 21.96 10.49
N GLY A 160 11.26 22.33 10.21
CA GLY A 160 11.60 23.39 9.24
C GLY A 160 11.36 23.06 7.75
N GLN A 161 10.88 21.84 7.45
CA GLN A 161 10.57 21.39 6.09
C GLN A 161 9.05 21.21 5.86
N ASN A 162 8.23 21.51 6.87
CA ASN A 162 6.77 21.34 6.88
C ASN A 162 6.32 19.91 6.53
N TRP A 163 7.05 18.90 7.01
CA TRP A 163 6.64 17.50 6.81
C TRP A 163 5.46 17.14 7.70
N VAL A 164 5.56 17.51 8.98
CA VAL A 164 4.62 17.20 10.04
C VAL A 164 4.74 18.23 11.15
N HIS A 165 3.63 18.62 11.75
CA HIS A 165 3.57 19.55 12.88
C HIS A 165 2.72 18.98 14.01
N GLU A 166 3.06 19.34 15.25
CA GLU A 166 2.19 19.08 16.39
C GLU A 166 0.97 20.01 16.34
N LYS A 167 -0.21 19.43 16.59
CA LYS A 167 -1.48 20.15 16.71
C LYS A 167 -2.33 19.47 17.77
N ASP A 168 -2.21 19.94 19.01
CA ASP A 168 -2.90 19.37 20.18
C ASP A 168 -2.64 17.85 20.29
N GLN A 169 -3.65 16.99 20.21
CA GLN A 169 -3.49 15.53 20.26
C GLN A 169 -3.19 14.89 18.90
N LEU A 170 -3.02 15.69 17.85
CA LEU A 170 -2.84 15.26 16.47
C LEU A 170 -1.47 15.67 15.91
N TRP A 171 -0.99 14.87 14.98
CA TRP A 171 -0.02 15.26 13.96
C TRP A 171 -0.76 15.86 12.78
N TRP A 172 -0.29 17.00 12.28
CA TRP A 172 -0.82 17.67 11.09
C TRP A 172 0.20 17.61 9.93
N PHE A 173 -0.26 17.20 8.76
CA PHE A 173 0.55 17.06 7.54
C PHE A 173 0.14 18.11 6.50
N PRO A 174 0.87 19.23 6.36
CA PRO A 174 0.53 20.30 5.43
C PRO A 174 0.92 19.99 3.96
N GLY A 175 1.43 18.78 3.70
CA GLY A 175 1.88 18.38 2.36
C GLY A 175 3.28 18.87 1.98
N GLY A 176 4.06 19.38 2.93
CA GLY A 176 5.43 19.82 2.69
C GLY A 176 6.42 18.67 2.52
N GLY A 177 7.61 19.03 2.05
CA GLY A 177 8.73 18.13 1.76
C GLY A 177 10.05 18.90 1.65
N THR A 178 11.19 18.21 1.64
CA THR A 178 12.51 18.88 1.58
C THR A 178 12.65 19.84 0.39
N HIS A 179 12.13 19.43 -0.77
CA HIS A 179 12.15 20.19 -2.03
C HIS A 179 10.81 20.85 -2.37
N PHE A 180 9.79 20.72 -1.53
CA PHE A 180 8.48 21.32 -1.74
C PHE A 180 7.90 21.79 -0.40
N LYS A 181 8.67 22.63 0.29
CA LYS A 181 8.36 23.12 1.64
C LYS A 181 7.01 23.84 1.74
N HIS A 182 6.55 24.45 0.64
CA HIS A 182 5.29 25.19 0.56
C HIS A 182 4.11 24.34 0.08
N GLY A 183 4.31 23.02 -0.08
CA GLY A 183 3.26 22.07 -0.43
C GLY A 183 3.56 21.29 -1.71
N ALA A 184 3.07 20.04 -1.76
CA ALA A 184 3.29 19.14 -2.88
C ALA A 184 2.53 19.54 -4.15
N SER A 185 1.42 20.29 -4.07
CA SER A 185 0.62 20.69 -5.23
C SER A 185 1.41 21.50 -6.27
N GLU A 186 2.11 22.55 -5.85
CA GLU A 186 2.94 23.38 -6.75
C GLU A 186 4.06 22.54 -7.38
N TYR A 187 4.64 21.63 -6.60
CA TYR A 187 5.67 20.73 -7.10
C TYR A 187 5.14 19.77 -8.15
N ILE A 188 3.99 19.13 -7.91
CA ILE A 188 3.32 18.22 -8.85
C ILE A 188 2.96 18.96 -10.14
N GLN A 189 2.41 20.18 -10.04
CA GLN A 189 2.10 21.01 -11.21
C GLN A 189 3.36 21.31 -12.01
N ARG A 190 4.46 21.68 -11.33
CA ARG A 190 5.75 21.92 -11.99
C ARG A 190 6.28 20.66 -12.68
N LEU A 191 6.15 19.49 -12.08
CA LEU A 191 6.52 18.23 -12.74
C LEU A 191 5.69 18.01 -14.02
N GLY A 192 4.37 18.19 -13.95
CA GLY A 192 3.48 18.14 -15.11
C GLY A 192 3.95 19.06 -16.25
N ASN A 193 4.21 20.33 -15.94
CA ASN A 193 4.70 21.30 -16.91
C ASN A 193 6.07 20.91 -17.49
N MET A 194 6.99 20.41 -16.66
CA MET A 194 8.31 19.97 -17.12
C MET A 194 8.23 18.73 -18.01
N THR A 195 7.27 17.85 -17.78
CA THR A 195 7.09 16.61 -18.55
C THR A 195 6.35 16.85 -19.87
N THR A 196 5.42 17.80 -19.91
CA THR A 196 4.54 18.06 -21.06
C THR A 196 4.94 19.28 -21.89
N ASP A 197 6.08 19.89 -21.61
CA ASP A 197 6.49 21.19 -22.18
C ASP A 197 5.39 22.26 -22.00
N GLU A 198 4.87 22.36 -20.77
CA GLU A 198 3.87 23.34 -20.33
C GLU A 198 2.46 23.16 -20.93
N THR A 199 2.20 22.04 -21.61
CA THR A 199 0.90 21.77 -22.24
C THR A 199 -0.12 21.04 -21.35
N GLY A 200 0.27 20.56 -20.17
CA GLY A 200 -0.64 19.85 -19.27
C GLY A 200 -0.03 19.40 -17.94
N ASP A 201 -0.70 18.46 -17.27
CA ASP A 201 -0.26 17.89 -16.01
C ASP A 201 0.37 16.49 -16.18
N LEU A 202 0.65 15.82 -15.07
CA LEU A 202 1.18 14.44 -15.11
C LEU A 202 0.21 13.45 -15.78
N ARG A 203 -1.10 13.70 -15.73
CA ARG A 203 -2.09 12.85 -16.41
C ARG A 203 -2.04 13.03 -17.91
N SER A 204 -1.92 14.27 -18.38
CA SER A 204 -1.68 14.59 -19.78
C SER A 204 -0.38 13.95 -20.29
N ALA A 205 0.64 13.82 -19.44
CA ALA A 205 1.88 13.09 -19.73
C ALA A 205 1.74 11.56 -19.78
N GLY A 206 0.55 11.02 -19.48
CA GLY A 206 0.30 9.58 -19.46
C GLY A 206 0.73 8.88 -18.17
N VAL A 207 0.88 9.59 -17.05
CA VAL A 207 1.26 9.00 -15.76
C VAL A 207 0.03 8.54 -14.99
N TYR A 208 -0.04 7.25 -14.69
CA TYR A 208 -1.14 6.64 -13.93
C TYR A 208 -0.62 5.95 -12.65
N GLN A 209 0.59 5.42 -12.70
CA GLN A 209 1.25 4.72 -11.60
C GLN A 209 2.64 5.27 -11.35
N VAL A 210 2.92 5.58 -10.09
CA VAL A 210 4.18 6.16 -9.64
C VAL A 210 4.83 5.28 -8.58
N LEU A 211 6.13 5.08 -8.67
CA LEU A 211 6.95 4.55 -7.58
C LEU A 211 7.65 5.73 -6.88
N ASP A 212 7.32 5.97 -5.62
CA ASP A 212 7.90 7.08 -4.82
C ASP A 212 9.01 6.55 -3.90
N VAL A 213 10.25 6.76 -4.32
CA VAL A 213 11.47 6.25 -3.69
C VAL A 213 11.93 7.21 -2.59
N GLY A 214 12.11 6.71 -1.37
CA GLY A 214 12.49 7.53 -0.22
C GLY A 214 11.41 8.57 0.12
N CYS A 215 10.15 8.12 0.08
CA CYS A 215 8.95 8.97 0.11
C CYS A 215 8.73 9.80 1.39
N GLY A 216 9.50 9.54 2.45
CA GLY A 216 9.27 10.17 3.74
C GLY A 216 7.89 9.80 4.31
N VAL A 217 7.12 10.81 4.69
CA VAL A 217 5.73 10.63 5.15
C VAL A 217 4.73 10.47 3.99
N ALA A 218 5.20 10.28 2.74
CA ALA A 218 4.41 10.14 1.52
C ALA A 218 3.53 11.36 1.17
N SER A 219 4.01 12.57 1.44
CA SER A 219 3.32 13.82 1.05
C SER A 219 3.10 13.94 -0.46
N PHE A 220 4.07 13.50 -1.28
CA PHE A 220 3.94 13.53 -2.73
C PHE A 220 2.78 12.63 -3.19
N SER A 221 2.79 11.36 -2.76
CA SER A 221 1.73 10.39 -3.03
C SER A 221 0.34 10.85 -2.56
N ALA A 222 0.24 11.44 -1.37
CA ALA A 222 -1.03 11.94 -0.84
C ALA A 222 -1.68 13.03 -1.71
N TYR A 223 -0.87 13.83 -2.38
CA TYR A 223 -1.32 14.94 -3.24
C TYR A 223 -1.44 14.55 -4.72
N LEU A 224 -1.07 13.32 -5.08
CA LEU A 224 -1.36 12.70 -6.39
C LEU A 224 -2.76 12.06 -6.43
N LEU A 225 -3.35 11.74 -5.28
CA LEU A 225 -4.69 11.13 -5.20
C LEU A 225 -5.79 11.94 -5.93
N PRO A 226 -5.86 13.29 -5.84
CA PRO A 226 -6.84 14.08 -6.59
C PRO A 226 -6.68 14.00 -8.11
N LEU A 227 -5.49 13.63 -8.61
CA LEU A 227 -5.23 13.41 -10.03
C LEU A 227 -5.55 11.98 -10.47
N ASN A 228 -6.05 11.13 -9.57
CA ASN A 228 -6.29 9.71 -9.80
C ASN A 228 -5.02 8.99 -10.31
N VAL A 229 -3.88 9.31 -9.68
CA VAL A 229 -2.59 8.66 -9.91
C VAL A 229 -2.29 7.75 -8.72
N GLN A 230 -2.19 6.45 -9.00
CA GLN A 230 -1.84 5.44 -8.00
C GLN A 230 -0.36 5.52 -7.69
N THR A 231 0.00 5.42 -6.42
CA THR A 231 1.40 5.54 -6.01
C THR A 231 1.77 4.41 -5.06
N MET A 232 2.86 3.72 -5.34
CA MET A 232 3.50 2.84 -4.38
C MET A 232 4.68 3.58 -3.75
N SER A 233 4.56 3.93 -2.47
CA SER A 233 5.59 4.69 -1.76
C SER A 233 6.47 3.75 -0.93
N PHE A 234 7.78 3.96 -0.91
CA PHE A 234 8.62 3.19 0.00
C PHE A 234 9.80 3.98 0.54
N ALA A 235 10.29 3.54 1.69
CA ALA A 235 11.51 4.02 2.30
C ALA A 235 12.06 2.90 3.22
N PRO A 236 13.38 2.85 3.43
CA PRO A 236 13.97 1.94 4.39
C PRO A 236 13.56 2.35 5.81
N LYS A 237 13.62 1.40 6.75
CA LYS A 237 13.58 1.73 8.17
C LYS A 237 14.97 2.23 8.58
N ASP A 238 15.18 3.54 8.51
CA ASP A 238 16.44 4.18 8.88
C ASP A 238 16.36 4.86 10.27
N GLY A 239 17.46 5.50 10.69
CA GLY A 239 17.54 6.24 11.95
C GLY A 239 16.66 7.51 12.03
N HIS A 240 15.79 7.75 11.05
CA HIS A 240 14.78 8.81 11.09
C HIS A 240 13.36 8.27 11.29
N GLU A 241 13.26 7.10 11.95
CA GLU A 241 12.10 6.49 12.62
C GLU A 241 10.70 6.85 12.08
N ASN A 242 9.98 5.83 11.61
CA ASN A 242 8.51 5.78 11.47
C ASN A 242 7.85 6.67 10.41
N GLN A 243 8.63 7.10 9.41
CA GLN A 243 8.11 7.82 8.23
C GLN A 243 7.05 7.02 7.46
N ILE A 244 7.29 5.73 7.21
CA ILE A 244 6.32 4.85 6.54
C ILE A 244 5.09 4.58 7.41
N GLN A 245 5.26 4.48 8.73
CA GLN A 245 4.13 4.34 9.65
C GLN A 245 3.19 5.53 9.56
N PHE A 246 3.71 6.76 9.47
CA PHE A 246 2.89 7.95 9.23
C PHE A 246 2.12 7.86 7.90
N ALA A 247 2.76 7.46 6.81
CA ALA A 247 2.09 7.30 5.52
C ALA A 247 0.91 6.30 5.62
N LEU A 248 1.15 5.15 6.24
CA LEU A 248 0.14 4.10 6.43
C LEU A 248 -1.00 4.55 7.35
N GLU A 249 -0.69 5.25 8.44
CA GLU A 249 -1.69 5.77 9.39
C GLU A 249 -2.55 6.88 8.77
N ARG A 250 -1.99 7.64 7.82
CA ARG A 250 -2.72 8.62 7.00
C ARG A 250 -3.61 7.99 5.92
N GLY A 251 -3.51 6.67 5.71
CA GLY A 251 -4.22 5.96 4.66
C GLY A 251 -3.60 6.11 3.26
N ILE A 252 -2.28 6.27 3.19
CA ILE A 252 -1.51 6.38 1.95
C ILE A 252 -0.74 5.08 1.70
N ALA A 253 -0.81 4.57 0.47
CA ALA A 253 -0.14 3.33 0.08
C ALA A 253 1.39 3.44 0.23
N ALA A 254 1.94 2.62 1.12
CA ALA A 254 3.36 2.60 1.43
C ALA A 254 3.84 1.23 1.90
N MET A 255 5.15 0.97 1.79
CA MET A 255 5.80 -0.20 2.38
C MET A 255 7.22 0.11 2.83
N ILE A 256 7.75 -0.69 3.74
CA ILE A 256 9.18 -0.63 4.07
C ILE A 256 9.94 -1.41 3.00
N SER A 257 10.89 -0.75 2.34
CA SER A 257 11.75 -1.38 1.34
C SER A 257 13.02 -0.55 1.15
N ALA A 258 14.06 -1.17 0.59
CA ALA A 258 15.32 -0.51 0.27
C ALA A 258 15.80 -0.93 -1.11
N LEU A 259 16.51 -0.02 -1.78
CA LEU A 259 17.30 -0.31 -2.97
C LEU A 259 18.73 -0.60 -2.52
N SER A 260 19.18 -1.85 -2.68
CA SER A 260 20.52 -2.28 -2.26
C SER A 260 21.06 -3.35 -3.21
N THR A 261 20.91 -4.64 -2.91
CA THR A 261 21.46 -5.77 -3.67
C THR A 261 20.40 -6.68 -4.29
N LYS A 262 19.13 -6.54 -3.89
CA LYS A 262 17.99 -7.29 -4.44
C LYS A 262 17.08 -6.41 -5.30
N GLN A 263 16.45 -7.02 -6.29
CA GLN A 263 15.37 -6.40 -7.06
C GLN A 263 14.20 -6.06 -6.13
N LEU A 264 13.50 -4.97 -6.43
CA LEU A 264 12.26 -4.62 -5.76
C LEU A 264 11.17 -5.64 -6.14
N PRO A 265 10.21 -5.93 -5.23
CA PRO A 265 9.23 -7.00 -5.38
C PRO A 265 8.08 -6.65 -6.34
N TYR A 266 8.42 -6.04 -7.47
CA TYR A 266 7.51 -5.61 -8.50
C TYR A 266 7.92 -6.24 -9.84
N PRO A 267 6.96 -6.54 -10.72
CA PRO A 267 7.26 -7.05 -12.05
C PRO A 267 7.93 -5.97 -12.90
N SER A 268 8.57 -6.40 -13.99
CA SER A 268 9.11 -5.49 -14.99
C SER A 268 7.99 -4.62 -15.58
N ARG A 269 8.31 -3.38 -15.98
CA ARG A 269 7.37 -2.43 -16.61
C ARG A 269 6.11 -2.12 -15.75
N SER A 270 6.30 -1.97 -14.45
CA SER A 270 5.21 -1.68 -13.50
C SER A 270 4.73 -0.21 -13.56
N PHE A 271 5.65 0.74 -13.67
CA PHE A 271 5.37 2.17 -13.41
C PHE A 271 5.57 3.05 -14.64
N GLU A 272 4.74 4.09 -14.82
CA GLU A 272 4.99 5.14 -15.80
C GLU A 272 5.94 6.23 -15.27
N MET A 273 6.10 6.34 -13.96
CA MET A 273 7.04 7.28 -13.35
C MET A 273 7.68 6.71 -12.10
N VAL A 274 8.97 7.00 -11.94
CA VAL A 274 9.73 6.75 -10.71
C VAL A 274 10.20 8.10 -10.20
N HIS A 275 9.80 8.43 -8.98
CA HIS A 275 10.09 9.70 -8.33
C HIS A 275 11.09 9.51 -7.19
N CYS A 276 12.13 10.34 -7.16
CA CYS A 276 13.06 10.46 -6.05
C CYS A 276 13.26 11.94 -5.70
N SER A 277 12.93 12.32 -4.47
CA SER A 277 13.22 13.66 -3.94
C SER A 277 14.00 13.57 -2.63
N ARG A 278 15.30 13.91 -2.67
CA ARG A 278 16.25 13.65 -1.57
C ARG A 278 16.18 12.21 -1.04
N CYS A 279 15.98 11.23 -1.92
CA CYS A 279 15.77 9.83 -1.52
C CYS A 279 17.01 9.12 -0.94
N ARG A 280 18.19 9.78 -0.93
CA ARG A 280 19.47 9.25 -0.41
C ARG A 280 19.91 7.94 -1.08
N VAL A 281 19.61 7.82 -2.37
CA VAL A 281 20.09 6.73 -3.21
C VAL A 281 21.20 7.26 -4.10
N ASP A 282 22.36 6.60 -4.06
CA ASP A 282 23.52 6.93 -4.88
C ASP A 282 23.40 6.24 -6.25
N TRP A 283 22.51 6.78 -7.09
CA TRP A 283 22.15 6.23 -8.40
C TRP A 283 23.31 5.99 -9.39
N HIS A 284 24.43 6.67 -9.18
CA HIS A 284 25.61 6.62 -10.05
C HIS A 284 26.64 5.57 -9.65
N GLU A 285 26.54 5.04 -8.42
CA GLU A 285 27.48 4.06 -7.88
C GLU A 285 27.25 2.67 -8.50
N ASN A 286 28.28 1.81 -8.39
CA ASN A 286 28.23 0.43 -8.86
C ASN A 286 27.75 0.33 -10.33
N ASP A 287 28.31 1.16 -11.20
CA ASP A 287 27.94 1.23 -12.62
C ASP A 287 26.45 1.50 -12.85
N GLY A 288 25.80 2.20 -11.92
CA GLY A 288 24.37 2.53 -12.01
C GLY A 288 23.45 1.32 -11.92
N ILE A 289 23.85 0.25 -11.22
CA ILE A 289 23.03 -0.95 -11.03
C ILE A 289 21.62 -0.65 -10.50
N LEU A 290 21.48 0.37 -9.64
CA LEU A 290 20.17 0.81 -9.14
C LEU A 290 19.33 1.53 -10.21
N LEU A 291 19.97 2.27 -11.12
CA LEU A 291 19.29 2.85 -12.29
C LEU A 291 18.83 1.75 -13.26
N LYS A 292 19.58 0.65 -13.39
CA LYS A 292 19.20 -0.51 -14.19
C LYS A 292 17.98 -1.24 -13.61
N GLU A 293 17.83 -1.28 -12.28
CA GLU A 293 16.59 -1.74 -11.63
C GLU A 293 15.41 -0.82 -11.93
N ILE A 294 15.61 0.50 -11.85
CA ILE A 294 14.58 1.46 -12.24
C ILE A 294 14.23 1.32 -13.73
N ASN A 295 15.21 1.03 -14.58
CA ASN A 295 14.97 0.73 -15.99
C ASN A 295 14.10 -0.52 -16.16
N ARG A 296 14.30 -1.58 -15.36
CA ARG A 296 13.42 -2.77 -15.37
C ARG A 296 11.99 -2.40 -15.00
N LEU A 297 11.81 -1.57 -13.98
CA LEU A 297 10.50 -1.20 -13.43
C LEU A 297 9.72 -0.17 -14.26
N LEU A 298 10.43 0.72 -14.96
CA LEU A 298 9.80 1.72 -15.82
C LEU A 298 9.23 1.09 -17.10
N ARG A 299 8.00 1.47 -17.43
CA ARG A 299 7.41 1.23 -18.74
C ARG A 299 8.20 1.97 -19.83
N PRO A 300 8.17 1.49 -21.09
CA PRO A 300 8.66 2.27 -22.22
C PRO A 300 8.01 3.66 -22.25
N ASN A 301 8.79 4.70 -22.54
CA ASN A 301 8.41 6.11 -22.46
C ASN A 301 8.04 6.61 -21.06
N GLY A 302 8.36 5.84 -20.01
CA GLY A 302 8.20 6.25 -18.62
C GLY A 302 9.25 7.27 -18.19
N TYR A 303 9.01 7.91 -17.04
CA TYR A 303 9.79 9.04 -16.55
C TYR A 303 10.56 8.71 -15.27
N PHE A 304 11.83 9.11 -15.22
CA PHE A 304 12.58 9.17 -13.98
C PHE A 304 12.73 10.62 -13.52
N VAL A 305 12.12 10.95 -12.38
CA VAL A 305 12.16 12.28 -11.78
C VAL A 305 13.15 12.28 -10.62
N TYR A 306 14.22 13.06 -10.76
CA TYR A 306 15.27 13.18 -9.75
C TYR A 306 15.36 14.61 -9.24
N SER A 307 15.00 14.80 -7.97
CA SER A 307 15.16 16.07 -7.28
C SER A 307 16.17 15.91 -6.14
N ALA A 308 17.42 16.32 -6.38
CA ALA A 308 18.56 16.14 -5.47
C ALA A 308 19.71 17.09 -5.82
N PRO A 309 20.68 17.32 -4.90
CA PRO A 309 21.79 18.25 -5.12
C PRO A 309 22.53 18.11 -6.46
N PRO A 310 22.86 16.89 -6.97
CA PRO A 310 23.53 16.77 -8.27
C PRO A 310 22.76 17.41 -9.44
N ALA A 311 21.43 17.51 -9.34
CA ALA A 311 20.61 18.13 -10.38
C ALA A 311 20.78 19.66 -10.47
N TYR A 312 21.34 20.36 -9.47
CA TYR A 312 21.38 21.83 -9.48
C TYR A 312 22.57 22.50 -8.81
N ARG A 313 23.29 21.78 -7.93
CA ARG A 313 24.45 22.31 -7.23
C ARG A 313 25.69 22.17 -8.11
N LYS A 314 26.55 23.20 -8.07
CA LYS A 314 27.80 23.28 -8.85
C LYS A 314 29.07 23.15 -7.99
N ASP A 315 28.90 22.93 -6.69
CA ASP A 315 29.99 22.78 -5.73
C ASP A 315 30.19 21.32 -5.32
N LYS A 316 31.30 21.04 -4.64
CA LYS A 316 31.71 19.69 -4.22
C LYS A 316 31.87 18.76 -5.44
N ASP A 317 31.56 17.49 -5.23
CA ASP A 317 31.54 16.40 -6.19
C ASP A 317 30.24 16.32 -7.01
N TYR A 318 29.25 17.18 -6.74
CA TYR A 318 27.96 17.16 -7.43
C TYR A 318 28.04 17.24 -8.97
N PRO A 319 28.93 18.06 -9.58
CA PRO A 319 29.13 18.04 -11.03
C PRO A 319 29.61 16.67 -11.55
N ILE A 320 30.54 16.03 -10.85
CA ILE A 320 31.08 14.72 -11.24
C ILE A 320 29.99 13.64 -11.14
N ILE A 321 29.20 13.68 -10.07
CA ILE A 321 28.05 12.78 -9.88
C ILE A 321 27.04 12.99 -11.02
N TRP A 322 26.74 14.24 -11.36
CA TRP A 322 25.84 14.58 -12.45
C TRP A 322 26.34 14.03 -13.80
N ASP A 323 27.61 14.20 -14.13
CA ASP A 323 28.19 13.70 -15.39
C ASP A 323 28.13 12.16 -15.45
N LYS A 324 28.42 11.47 -14.35
CA LYS A 324 28.24 10.01 -14.26
C LYS A 324 26.78 9.60 -14.51
N LEU A 325 25.81 10.28 -13.89
CA LEU A 325 24.38 10.00 -14.10
C LEU A 325 23.98 10.19 -15.56
N VAL A 326 24.41 11.28 -16.19
CA VAL A 326 24.13 11.55 -17.61
C VAL A 326 24.75 10.49 -18.51
N ASN A 327 26.00 10.10 -18.26
CA ASN A 327 26.68 9.06 -19.05
C ASN A 327 25.97 7.70 -18.94
N ILE A 328 25.64 7.26 -17.70
CA ILE A 328 24.95 5.98 -17.47
C ILE A 328 23.57 6.00 -18.14
N THR A 329 22.78 7.06 -17.91
CA THR A 329 21.43 7.17 -18.49
C THR A 329 21.47 7.25 -20.02
N SER A 330 22.44 7.95 -20.60
CA SER A 330 22.64 7.99 -22.06
C SER A 330 23.03 6.62 -22.62
N GLY A 331 23.88 5.87 -21.94
CA GLY A 331 24.21 4.48 -22.28
C GLY A 331 22.98 3.56 -22.29
N MET A 332 22.03 3.80 -21.38
CA MET A 332 20.73 3.12 -21.35
C MET A 332 19.67 3.73 -22.30
N CYS A 333 20.04 4.66 -23.17
CA CYS A 333 19.14 5.34 -24.11
C CYS A 333 18.00 6.12 -23.44
N TRP A 334 18.27 6.70 -22.28
CA TRP A 334 17.35 7.65 -21.65
C TRP A 334 17.66 9.06 -22.11
N LYS A 335 16.61 9.82 -22.41
CA LYS A 335 16.71 11.22 -22.82
C LYS A 335 16.42 12.15 -21.66
N LEU A 336 17.34 13.05 -21.35
CA LEU A 336 17.09 14.15 -20.41
C LEU A 336 16.15 15.16 -21.08
N ILE A 337 14.89 15.23 -20.64
CA ILE A 337 13.87 16.09 -21.24
C ILE A 337 13.72 17.43 -20.52
N ALA A 338 14.05 17.49 -19.24
CA ALA A 338 13.95 18.72 -18.46
C ALA A 338 14.97 18.76 -17.33
N ARG A 339 15.50 19.95 -17.07
CA ARG A 339 16.28 20.28 -15.87
C ARG A 339 15.96 21.71 -15.46
N LYS A 340 15.02 21.88 -14.53
CA LYS A 340 14.56 23.19 -14.04
C LYS A 340 14.67 23.24 -12.50
N ILE A 341 15.17 24.36 -11.99
CA ILE A 341 15.34 24.63 -10.55
C ILE A 341 16.24 23.57 -9.87
N GLN A 342 15.63 22.55 -9.25
CA GLN A 342 16.28 21.52 -8.44
C GLN A 342 15.92 20.11 -8.89
N THR A 343 15.28 19.99 -10.06
CA THR A 343 14.73 18.74 -10.57
C THR A 343 15.20 18.50 -12.00
N ALA A 344 15.58 17.25 -12.27
CA ALA A 344 15.83 16.72 -13.60
C ALA A 344 14.82 15.61 -13.90
N ILE A 345 14.40 15.51 -15.17
CA ILE A 345 13.49 14.47 -15.65
C ILE A 345 14.11 13.82 -16.88
N TRP A 346 14.28 12.50 -16.80
CA TRP A 346 14.61 11.66 -17.95
C TRP A 346 13.37 10.92 -18.43
N MET A 347 13.31 10.67 -19.74
CA MET A 347 12.37 9.76 -20.37
C MET A 347 13.15 8.52 -20.83
N LYS A 348 12.68 7.33 -20.44
CA LYS A 348 13.19 6.06 -20.95
C LYS A 348 12.65 5.85 -22.37
N GLU A 349 13.46 6.12 -23.39
CA GLU A 349 13.00 5.97 -24.78
C GLU A 349 12.81 4.49 -25.13
N ALA A 350 11.80 4.19 -25.95
CA ALA A 350 11.55 2.86 -26.46
C ALA A 350 12.43 2.54 -27.70
N ASP A 351 13.72 2.92 -27.66
CA ASP A 351 14.64 2.78 -28.79
C ASP A 351 15.57 1.57 -28.60
N GLN A 352 15.19 0.46 -29.22
CA GLN A 352 15.99 -0.77 -29.19
C GLN A 352 17.26 -0.68 -30.03
N ALA A 353 17.25 0.10 -31.12
CA ALA A 353 18.40 0.26 -31.98
C ALA A 353 19.50 1.04 -31.24
N CYS A 354 19.12 2.08 -30.49
CA CYS A 354 20.04 2.78 -29.59
C CYS A 354 20.65 1.82 -28.56
N LEU A 355 19.85 0.97 -27.90
CA LEU A 355 20.36 0.05 -26.88
C LEU A 355 21.33 -0.98 -27.46
N GLN A 356 21.02 -1.53 -28.64
CA GLN A 356 21.91 -2.45 -29.34
C GLN A 356 23.22 -1.76 -29.74
N HIS A 357 23.14 -0.57 -30.32
CA HIS A 357 24.31 0.21 -30.69
C HIS A 357 25.21 0.54 -29.48
N ASN A 358 24.61 1.01 -28.38
CA ASN A 358 25.35 1.31 -27.15
C ASN A 358 25.98 0.04 -26.54
N ALA A 359 25.34 -1.12 -26.69
CA ALA A 359 25.91 -2.39 -26.26
C ALA A 359 27.13 -2.81 -27.09
N GLU A 360 27.10 -2.62 -28.42
CA GLU A 360 28.26 -2.85 -29.31
C GLU A 360 29.45 -1.94 -28.95
N GLN A 361 29.18 -0.73 -28.46
CA GLN A 361 30.19 0.21 -27.97
C GLN A 361 30.63 -0.05 -26.52
N ASN A 362 30.17 -1.13 -25.88
CA ASN A 362 30.41 -1.45 -24.47
C ASN A 362 29.98 -0.35 -23.48
N LEU A 363 28.97 0.45 -23.83
CA LEU A 363 28.42 1.49 -22.96
C LEU A 363 27.33 0.94 -22.01
N VAL A 364 26.72 -0.20 -22.36
CA VAL A 364 25.72 -0.88 -21.55
C VAL A 364 25.76 -2.38 -21.81
N ASN A 365 25.53 -3.19 -20.77
CA ASN A 365 25.41 -4.64 -20.92
C ASN A 365 23.96 -5.05 -21.18
N ILE A 366 23.74 -5.96 -22.12
CA ILE A 366 22.42 -6.58 -22.34
C ILE A 366 22.26 -7.79 -21.43
N CYS A 367 21.09 -7.94 -20.83
CA CYS A 367 20.79 -9.12 -20.01
C CYS A 367 20.58 -10.36 -20.89
N ASP A 368 21.02 -11.52 -20.40
CA ASP A 368 20.59 -12.81 -20.92
C ASP A 368 19.05 -12.93 -20.84
N SER A 369 18.48 -13.86 -21.62
CA SER A 369 17.04 -14.09 -21.64
C SER A 369 16.49 -14.32 -20.23
N VAL A 370 15.42 -13.60 -19.90
CA VAL A 370 14.81 -13.63 -18.56
C VAL A 370 13.49 -14.36 -18.63
N ASP A 371 13.31 -15.28 -17.70
CA ASP A 371 12.01 -15.89 -17.43
C ASP A 371 11.16 -14.90 -16.60
N ASP A 372 10.43 -14.02 -17.29
CA ASP A 372 9.56 -13.01 -16.68
C ASP A 372 8.30 -13.62 -16.02
N HIS A 373 8.07 -14.94 -16.16
CA HIS A 373 6.99 -15.64 -15.45
C HIS A 373 7.32 -15.90 -13.98
N LYS A 374 8.59 -15.74 -13.56
CA LYS A 374 9.00 -15.90 -12.17
C LYS A 374 8.85 -14.60 -11.38
N PRO A 375 8.30 -14.67 -10.15
CA PRO A 375 8.29 -13.53 -9.24
C PRO A 375 9.69 -12.96 -8.99
N SER A 376 9.80 -11.63 -9.02
CA SER A 376 11.00 -10.90 -8.59
C SER A 376 11.02 -10.85 -7.05
N TRP A 377 11.29 -11.97 -6.40
CA TRP A 377 11.34 -12.09 -4.94
C TRP A 377 12.70 -12.60 -4.50
N LYS A 378 13.41 -11.81 -3.68
CA LYS A 378 14.80 -12.05 -3.27
C LYS A 378 15.79 -12.27 -4.43
N THR A 379 15.42 -11.87 -5.64
CA THR A 379 16.27 -11.98 -6.82
C THR A 379 17.39 -10.94 -6.73
N PRO A 380 18.67 -11.33 -6.89
CA PRO A 380 19.76 -10.36 -6.94
C PRO A 380 19.57 -9.35 -8.06
N LEU A 381 20.04 -8.11 -7.83
CA LEU A 381 20.13 -7.10 -8.87
C LEU A 381 21.01 -7.56 -10.02
N ARG A 382 20.72 -7.05 -11.20
CA ARG A 382 21.46 -7.35 -12.41
C ARG A 382 22.09 -6.08 -12.96
N ASN A 383 23.36 -6.15 -13.28
CA ASN A 383 24.09 -5.04 -13.87
C ASN A 383 23.99 -5.04 -15.41
N CYS A 384 22.76 -5.13 -15.93
CA CYS A 384 22.45 -5.18 -17.36
C CYS A 384 21.06 -4.58 -17.65
N VAL A 385 20.77 -4.32 -18.92
CA VAL A 385 19.46 -3.85 -19.41
C VAL A 385 18.84 -4.92 -20.30
N ALA A 386 17.59 -5.29 -20.03
CA ALA A 386 16.85 -6.23 -20.87
C ALA A 386 16.43 -5.56 -22.19
N LEU A 387 16.59 -6.27 -23.31
CA LEU A 387 15.96 -5.88 -24.57
C LEU A 387 14.45 -6.05 -24.44
N GLY A 388 13.69 -5.06 -24.92
CA GLY A 388 12.24 -5.14 -24.88
C GLY A 388 11.71 -6.19 -25.87
N THR A 389 10.60 -6.84 -25.53
CA THR A 389 9.65 -7.35 -26.52
C THR A 389 8.98 -6.18 -27.23
N THR A 390 8.92 -6.21 -28.57
CA THR A 390 8.20 -5.24 -29.39
C THR A 390 6.72 -5.25 -29.03
N GLY A 391 6.30 -4.28 -28.21
CA GLY A 391 4.95 -4.23 -27.65
C GLY A 391 4.80 -2.99 -26.78
N SER A 392 4.90 -1.81 -27.42
CA SER A 392 4.59 -0.52 -26.80
C SER A 392 3.07 -0.35 -26.75
N GLU A 393 2.36 -1.22 -26.03
CA GLU A 393 0.95 -1.01 -25.83
C GLU A 393 0.75 0.10 -24.80
N LYS A 394 0.40 1.28 -25.33
CA LYS A 394 -0.05 2.40 -24.53
C LYS A 394 -1.33 1.97 -23.82
N LEU A 395 -1.23 1.76 -22.52
CA LEU A 395 -2.38 1.35 -21.71
C LEU A 395 -3.45 2.45 -21.68
N PRO A 396 -4.74 2.08 -21.72
CA PRO A 396 -5.82 3.05 -21.68
C PRO A 396 -5.91 3.73 -20.30
N PRO A 397 -6.61 4.88 -20.21
CA PRO A 397 -6.89 5.51 -18.92
C PRO A 397 -7.84 4.68 -18.05
N ILE A 398 -7.80 4.91 -16.74
CA ILE A 398 -8.85 4.47 -15.80
C ILE A 398 -10.16 5.20 -16.15
N PRO A 399 -11.32 4.51 -16.21
CA PRO A 399 -11.58 3.16 -15.69
C PRO A 399 -11.31 2.01 -16.67
N HIS A 400 -11.20 2.25 -17.99
CA HIS A 400 -11.01 1.21 -19.00
C HIS A 400 -9.80 0.30 -18.72
N ARG A 401 -8.75 0.87 -18.13
CA ARG A 401 -7.56 0.14 -17.71
C ARG A 401 -7.85 -1.06 -16.81
N LEU A 402 -8.87 -0.98 -15.94
CA LEU A 402 -9.22 -2.04 -14.99
C LEU A 402 -9.68 -3.35 -15.65
N SER A 403 -10.03 -3.30 -16.94
CA SER A 403 -10.47 -4.45 -17.74
C SER A 403 -9.43 -4.93 -18.73
N VAL A 404 -8.22 -4.36 -18.73
CA VAL A 404 -7.13 -4.80 -19.61
C VAL A 404 -6.71 -6.21 -19.24
N TYR A 405 -6.76 -7.10 -20.22
CA TYR A 405 -6.22 -8.45 -20.14
C TYR A 405 -4.78 -8.45 -20.64
N SER A 406 -3.88 -9.07 -19.88
CA SER A 406 -2.47 -9.21 -20.24
C SER A 406 -2.25 -10.51 -21.01
N GLU A 407 -1.62 -10.45 -22.18
CA GLU A 407 -1.30 -11.66 -22.96
C GLU A 407 -0.34 -12.60 -22.19
N SER A 408 0.49 -12.07 -21.29
CA SER A 408 1.40 -12.89 -20.47
C SER A 408 0.67 -13.87 -19.54
N LEU A 409 -0.63 -13.65 -19.28
CA LEU A 409 -1.47 -14.59 -18.53
C LEU A 409 -1.77 -15.86 -19.33
N ASN A 410 -1.86 -15.76 -20.66
CA ASN A 410 -2.13 -16.91 -21.52
C ASN A 410 -0.99 -17.93 -21.46
N ASP A 411 0.26 -17.46 -21.40
CA ASP A 411 1.46 -18.28 -21.32
C ASP A 411 1.50 -19.15 -20.05
N ILE A 412 0.77 -18.74 -19.00
CA ILE A 412 0.63 -19.48 -17.74
C ILE A 412 -0.76 -20.12 -17.59
N GLY A 413 -1.53 -20.25 -18.68
CA GLY A 413 -2.79 -21.00 -18.73
C GLY A 413 -4.03 -20.26 -18.20
N ILE A 414 -3.95 -18.94 -18.03
CA ILE A 414 -5.05 -18.08 -17.60
C ILE A 414 -5.62 -17.39 -18.84
N THR A 415 -6.78 -17.84 -19.31
CA THR A 415 -7.43 -17.28 -20.50
C THR A 415 -8.18 -15.98 -20.19
N GLN A 416 -8.51 -15.22 -21.22
CA GLN A 416 -9.30 -13.99 -21.09
C GLN A 416 -10.68 -14.24 -20.46
N GLU A 417 -11.32 -15.38 -20.76
CA GLU A 417 -12.60 -15.77 -20.17
C GLU A 417 -12.48 -15.99 -18.66
N LYS A 418 -11.41 -16.67 -18.20
CA LYS A 418 -11.16 -16.87 -16.76
C LYS A 418 -10.93 -15.53 -16.06
N PHE A 419 -10.14 -14.66 -16.66
CA PHE A 419 -9.85 -13.31 -16.15
C PHE A 419 -11.12 -12.47 -15.98
N LEU A 420 -12.01 -12.49 -16.97
CA LEU A 420 -13.30 -11.79 -16.91
C LEU A 420 -14.24 -12.41 -15.89
N ALA A 421 -14.32 -13.74 -15.83
CA ALA A 421 -15.15 -14.45 -14.87
C ALA A 421 -14.75 -14.15 -13.42
N ASP A 422 -13.44 -14.11 -13.13
CA ASP A 422 -12.91 -13.72 -11.81
C ASP A 422 -13.24 -12.26 -11.46
N THR A 423 -13.10 -11.34 -12.41
CA THR A 423 -13.47 -9.93 -12.18
C THR A 423 -14.95 -9.79 -11.82
N LEU A 424 -15.85 -10.48 -12.55
CA LEU A 424 -17.28 -10.46 -12.27
C LEU A 424 -17.62 -11.14 -10.93
N TYR A 425 -16.96 -12.27 -10.65
CA TYR A 425 -17.12 -12.98 -9.39
C TYR A 425 -16.76 -12.09 -8.19
N TRP A 426 -15.59 -11.44 -8.21
CA TRP A 426 -15.18 -10.58 -7.09
C TRP A 426 -16.03 -9.32 -6.94
N GLN A 427 -16.53 -8.75 -8.05
CA GLN A 427 -17.49 -7.65 -7.99
C GLN A 427 -18.77 -8.03 -7.24
N ASP A 428 -19.22 -9.28 -7.37
CA ASP A 428 -20.36 -9.79 -6.62
C ASP A 428 -19.99 -10.09 -5.15
N GLN A 429 -18.92 -10.85 -4.92
CA GLN A 429 -18.52 -11.26 -3.58
C GLN A 429 -18.19 -10.08 -2.66
N VAL A 430 -17.54 -9.03 -3.17
CA VAL A 430 -17.24 -7.83 -2.37
C VAL A 430 -18.53 -7.13 -1.90
N ARG A 431 -19.61 -7.14 -2.70
CA ARG A 431 -20.91 -6.60 -2.26
C ARG A 431 -21.51 -7.43 -1.13
N HIS A 432 -21.38 -8.75 -1.20
CA HIS A 432 -21.80 -9.64 -0.11
C HIS A 432 -20.98 -9.38 1.16
N TYR A 433 -19.66 -9.31 1.06
CA TYR A 433 -18.78 -9.01 2.19
C TYR A 433 -19.14 -7.69 2.87
N TRP A 434 -19.35 -6.63 2.09
CA TRP A 434 -19.69 -5.32 2.62
C TRP A 434 -21.01 -5.36 3.43
N ARG A 435 -22.03 -6.05 2.91
CA ARG A 435 -23.31 -6.26 3.61
C ARG A 435 -23.15 -7.07 4.90
N LEU A 436 -22.35 -8.13 4.87
CA LEU A 436 -22.14 -9.02 6.01
C LEU A 436 -21.28 -8.38 7.12
N MET A 437 -20.31 -7.55 6.76
CA MET A 437 -19.52 -6.76 7.71
C MET A 437 -20.37 -5.66 8.36
N ASN A 438 -21.36 -5.14 7.65
CA ASN A 438 -22.28 -4.09 8.12
C ASN A 438 -21.51 -2.87 8.65
N VAL A 439 -20.65 -2.31 7.80
CA VAL A 439 -19.79 -1.16 8.10
C VAL A 439 -20.11 0.04 7.21
N ASP A 440 -19.84 1.23 7.74
CA ASP A 440 -19.98 2.46 6.96
C ASP A 440 -18.90 2.60 5.88
N ASP A 441 -19.19 3.37 4.82
CA ASP A 441 -18.32 3.56 3.64
C ASP A 441 -16.90 4.08 3.96
N THR A 442 -16.74 4.83 5.05
CA THR A 442 -15.43 5.39 5.47
C THR A 442 -14.71 4.51 6.48
N SER A 443 -15.28 3.35 6.84
CA SER A 443 -14.75 2.51 7.91
C SER A 443 -13.52 1.71 7.51
N VAL A 444 -13.36 1.47 6.21
CA VAL A 444 -12.25 0.73 5.61
C VAL A 444 -11.53 1.65 4.65
N ARG A 445 -10.20 1.72 4.72
CA ARG A 445 -9.36 2.52 3.81
C ARG A 445 -8.18 1.71 3.29
N ASN A 446 -7.44 1.08 4.19
CA ASN A 446 -6.25 0.28 3.88
C ASN A 446 -6.68 -1.19 3.75
N ILE A 447 -6.68 -1.73 2.54
CA ILE A 447 -7.02 -3.13 2.28
C ILE A 447 -5.77 -3.87 1.83
N MET A 448 -5.63 -5.13 2.23
CA MET A 448 -4.64 -6.05 1.68
C MET A 448 -5.33 -7.30 1.20
N ASP A 449 -5.10 -7.62 -0.07
CA ASP A 449 -5.47 -8.90 -0.66
C ASP A 449 -4.24 -9.79 -0.67
N MET A 450 -4.25 -10.81 0.19
CA MET A 450 -3.07 -11.60 0.49
C MET A 450 -2.76 -12.63 -0.59
N ASN A 451 -3.75 -12.96 -1.42
CA ASN A 451 -3.59 -13.80 -2.61
C ASN A 451 -4.39 -13.20 -3.75
N ALA A 452 -3.85 -12.13 -4.34
CA ALA A 452 -4.57 -11.29 -5.28
C ALA A 452 -4.77 -11.90 -6.66
N LEU A 453 -4.05 -13.00 -6.98
CA LEU A 453 -4.05 -13.61 -8.29
C LEU A 453 -3.77 -12.55 -9.37
N TYR A 454 -4.76 -12.11 -10.15
CA TYR A 454 -4.64 -11.01 -11.13
C TYR A 454 -5.56 -9.79 -10.84
N GLY A 455 -5.97 -9.61 -9.59
CA GLY A 455 -6.48 -8.34 -9.04
C GLY A 455 -7.98 -8.11 -9.14
N GLY A 456 -8.80 -9.14 -9.40
CA GLY A 456 -10.26 -9.00 -9.51
C GLY A 456 -10.91 -8.42 -8.25
N PHE A 457 -10.45 -8.84 -7.06
CA PHE A 457 -10.88 -8.31 -5.77
C PHE A 457 -10.63 -6.80 -5.64
N ALA A 458 -9.44 -6.31 -6.02
CA ALA A 458 -9.16 -4.87 -5.98
C ALA A 458 -9.99 -4.08 -7.00
N VAL A 459 -10.26 -4.64 -8.18
CA VAL A 459 -11.13 -3.99 -9.17
C VAL A 459 -12.56 -3.82 -8.67
N ALA A 460 -13.05 -4.76 -7.87
CA ALA A 460 -14.36 -4.63 -7.24
C ALA A 460 -14.48 -3.39 -6.33
N PHE A 461 -13.37 -2.88 -5.80
CA PHE A 461 -13.31 -1.66 -4.99
C PHE A 461 -13.00 -0.37 -5.78
N SER A 462 -12.94 -0.42 -7.11
CA SER A 462 -12.47 0.70 -7.95
C SER A 462 -13.22 2.02 -7.79
N THR A 463 -14.49 2.01 -7.34
CA THR A 463 -15.28 3.22 -7.06
C THR A 463 -15.35 3.60 -5.58
N TRP A 464 -14.67 2.85 -4.70
CA TRP A 464 -14.60 3.12 -3.26
C TRP A 464 -13.33 3.91 -2.93
N PRO A 465 -13.35 4.75 -1.88
CA PRO A 465 -12.18 5.55 -1.49
C PRO A 465 -11.13 4.72 -0.73
N VAL A 466 -10.80 3.53 -1.22
CA VAL A 466 -9.86 2.59 -0.61
C VAL A 466 -8.61 2.43 -1.48
N TRP A 467 -7.57 1.83 -0.92
CA TRP A 467 -6.45 1.32 -1.70
C TRP A 467 -6.19 -0.12 -1.29
N VAL A 468 -5.76 -0.94 -2.25
CA VAL A 468 -5.54 -2.36 -2.04
C VAL A 468 -4.07 -2.67 -2.29
N MET A 469 -3.38 -3.19 -1.27
CA MET A 469 -2.10 -3.87 -1.44
C MET A 469 -2.41 -5.25 -2.02
N ASN A 470 -2.21 -5.41 -3.33
CA ASN A 470 -2.39 -6.70 -4.00
C ASN A 470 -1.13 -7.55 -3.85
N VAL A 471 -1.19 -8.61 -3.06
CA VAL A 471 -0.05 -9.50 -2.85
C VAL A 471 -0.20 -10.74 -3.72
N VAL A 472 0.82 -11.02 -4.52
CA VAL A 472 0.94 -12.31 -5.23
C VAL A 472 2.00 -13.15 -4.49
N PRO A 473 1.63 -14.32 -3.95
CA PRO A 473 2.58 -15.21 -3.30
C PRO A 473 3.80 -15.51 -4.16
N ALA A 474 5.01 -15.35 -3.61
CA ALA A 474 6.27 -15.48 -4.35
C ALA A 474 6.55 -16.91 -4.86
N THR A 475 5.81 -17.90 -4.35
CA THR A 475 5.82 -19.30 -4.77
C THR A 475 4.88 -19.59 -5.95
N MET A 476 4.08 -18.61 -6.40
CA MET A 476 3.17 -18.72 -7.55
C MET A 476 3.78 -18.13 -8.82
N ASN A 477 3.14 -18.35 -9.97
CA ASN A 477 3.50 -17.67 -11.22
C ASN A 477 3.29 -16.15 -11.12
N ASN A 478 4.05 -15.38 -11.90
CA ASN A 478 3.89 -13.94 -12.00
C ASN A 478 2.56 -13.57 -12.67
N THR A 479 1.53 -13.34 -11.85
CA THR A 479 0.27 -12.71 -12.23
C THR A 479 0.22 -11.22 -11.85
N LEU A 480 1.24 -10.74 -11.10
CA LEU A 480 1.33 -9.36 -10.65
C LEU A 480 1.56 -8.39 -11.82
N SER A 481 2.19 -8.84 -12.92
CA SER A 481 2.31 -8.04 -14.15
C SER A 481 0.93 -7.57 -14.65
N ALA A 482 -0.05 -8.48 -14.69
CA ALA A 482 -1.41 -8.17 -15.10
C ALA A 482 -2.10 -7.17 -14.15
N ILE A 483 -1.85 -7.25 -12.84
CA ILE A 483 -2.36 -6.27 -11.86
C ILE A 483 -1.85 -4.86 -12.18
N TYR A 484 -0.55 -4.72 -12.48
CA TYR A 484 0.04 -3.44 -12.87
C TYR A 484 -0.43 -2.94 -14.26
N GLU A 485 -0.75 -3.85 -15.19
CA GLU A 485 -1.39 -3.47 -16.45
C GLU A 485 -2.79 -2.92 -16.24
N ARG A 486 -3.53 -3.44 -15.27
CA ARG A 486 -4.85 -2.92 -14.84
C ARG A 486 -4.79 -1.55 -14.16
N GLY A 487 -3.59 -1.05 -13.85
CA GLY A 487 -3.40 0.23 -13.15
C GLY A 487 -3.50 0.12 -11.63
N LEU A 488 -3.34 -1.08 -11.08
CA LEU A 488 -3.37 -1.37 -9.65
C LEU A 488 -1.95 -1.59 -9.11
N ILE A 489 -1.77 -1.36 -7.82
CA ILE A 489 -0.48 -1.54 -7.12
C ILE A 489 -0.45 -2.85 -6.33
N GLY A 490 0.74 -3.39 -6.14
CA GLY A 490 0.93 -4.64 -5.41
C GLY A 490 2.39 -5.04 -5.27
N ALA A 491 2.65 -6.16 -4.60
CA ALA A 491 4.00 -6.68 -4.39
C ALA A 491 4.01 -8.20 -4.38
N PHE A 492 5.15 -8.79 -4.79
CA PHE A 492 5.44 -10.18 -4.49
C PHE A 492 5.81 -10.33 -3.02
N HIS A 493 5.36 -11.41 -2.40
CA HIS A 493 5.73 -11.71 -1.02
C HIS A 493 5.60 -13.20 -0.72
N ASP A 494 6.47 -13.71 0.14
CA ASP A 494 6.33 -15.04 0.72
C ASP A 494 5.74 -14.93 2.13
N TRP A 495 4.52 -15.41 2.31
CA TRP A 495 3.79 -15.37 3.59
C TRP A 495 4.38 -16.26 4.68
N CYS A 496 5.38 -17.07 4.36
CA CYS A 496 6.22 -17.73 5.36
C CYS A 496 7.28 -16.81 5.96
N GLU A 497 7.28 -15.54 5.57
CA GLU A 497 8.03 -14.49 6.22
C GLU A 497 7.14 -13.31 6.61
N PRO A 498 7.43 -12.57 7.71
CA PRO A 498 6.64 -11.41 8.12
C PRO A 498 6.64 -10.27 7.09
N PHE A 499 5.51 -9.71 6.68
CA PHE A 499 5.41 -8.66 5.66
C PHE A 499 6.13 -7.36 6.08
N SER A 500 6.73 -6.65 5.12
CA SER A 500 7.48 -5.39 5.35
C SER A 500 6.56 -4.18 5.62
N SER A 501 5.76 -4.25 6.68
CA SER A 501 4.86 -3.18 7.13
C SER A 501 4.86 -3.06 8.65
N TYR A 502 4.40 -1.92 9.16
CA TYR A 502 4.18 -1.70 10.59
C TYR A 502 2.99 -2.51 11.10
N PRO A 503 2.95 -2.88 12.40
CA PRO A 503 1.76 -3.46 12.99
C PRO A 503 0.55 -2.52 12.87
N ARG A 504 -0.67 -3.07 12.81
CA ARG A 504 -1.94 -2.33 12.79
C ARG A 504 -2.02 -1.33 11.63
N THR A 505 -1.71 -1.81 10.43
CA THR A 505 -1.71 -1.01 9.20
C THR A 505 -3.04 -1.10 8.44
N TYR A 506 -3.64 -2.28 8.36
CA TYR A 506 -4.76 -2.55 7.46
C TYR A 506 -6.08 -2.58 8.22
N ASP A 507 -7.14 -2.10 7.57
CA ASP A 507 -8.52 -2.13 8.07
C ASP A 507 -9.25 -3.41 7.63
N LEU A 508 -8.80 -4.00 6.51
CA LEU A 508 -9.33 -5.25 5.97
C LEU A 508 -8.19 -6.11 5.39
N LEU A 509 -8.10 -7.35 5.83
CA LEU A 509 -7.29 -8.40 5.20
C LEU A 509 -8.22 -9.40 4.49
N HIS A 510 -7.88 -9.76 3.27
CA HIS A 510 -8.58 -10.78 2.49
C HIS A 510 -7.62 -11.92 2.16
N ALA A 511 -8.03 -13.16 2.48
CA ALA A 511 -7.28 -14.37 2.20
C ALA A 511 -8.20 -15.38 1.50
N SER A 512 -7.94 -15.63 0.22
CA SER A 512 -8.67 -16.63 -0.59
C SER A 512 -7.69 -17.74 -0.99
N TYR A 513 -7.95 -18.96 -0.53
CA TYR A 513 -7.09 -20.16 -0.74
C TYR A 513 -5.61 -19.91 -0.41
N LEU A 514 -5.35 -19.05 0.57
CA LEU A 514 -3.99 -18.70 0.96
C LEU A 514 -3.36 -19.83 1.80
N PHE A 515 -4.13 -20.37 2.74
CA PHE A 515 -3.61 -21.34 3.70
C PHE A 515 -3.43 -22.71 3.04
N SER A 516 -4.35 -23.12 2.17
CA SER A 516 -4.20 -24.35 1.36
C SER A 516 -2.99 -24.27 0.44
N HIS A 517 -2.76 -23.10 -0.18
CA HIS A 517 -1.56 -22.86 -1.00
C HIS A 517 -0.28 -23.14 -0.19
N TYR A 518 -0.12 -22.54 0.99
CA TYR A 518 1.09 -22.74 1.81
C TYR A 518 1.17 -24.08 2.54
N GLY A 519 0.04 -24.65 2.96
CA GLY A 519 -0.01 -25.93 3.67
C GLY A 519 0.42 -27.12 2.83
N ASN A 520 0.38 -27.01 1.50
CA ASN A 520 0.77 -28.06 0.57
C ASN A 520 2.27 -28.04 0.20
N HIS A 521 3.05 -27.04 0.64
CA HIS A 521 4.48 -26.92 0.33
C HIS A 521 5.35 -27.56 1.42
N GLN A 522 6.36 -28.34 1.02
CA GLN A 522 7.27 -29.06 1.95
C GLN A 522 8.07 -28.11 2.86
N ASP A 523 8.38 -26.90 2.38
CA ASP A 523 9.05 -25.82 3.12
C ASP A 523 8.05 -24.75 3.64
N GLY A 524 6.76 -25.09 3.67
CA GLY A 524 5.68 -24.20 4.07
C GLY A 524 5.70 -23.85 5.56
N CYS A 525 5.12 -22.70 5.87
CA CYS A 525 4.85 -22.22 7.22
C CYS A 525 3.51 -22.75 7.72
N SER A 526 3.32 -22.75 9.03
CA SER A 526 2.06 -23.20 9.61
C SER A 526 0.94 -22.17 9.39
N LEU A 527 -0.30 -22.65 9.47
CA LEU A 527 -1.49 -21.80 9.50
C LEU A 527 -1.43 -20.79 10.65
N GLU A 528 -0.96 -21.21 11.83
CA GLU A 528 -0.78 -20.37 13.00
C GLU A 528 0.23 -19.22 12.76
N ASP A 529 1.29 -19.46 11.98
CA ASP A 529 2.27 -18.43 11.61
C ASP A 529 1.63 -17.35 10.73
N ILE A 530 0.86 -17.75 9.72
CA ILE A 530 0.15 -16.83 8.83
C ILE A 530 -0.90 -16.04 9.63
N MET A 531 -1.67 -16.70 10.50
CA MET A 531 -2.65 -16.02 11.37
C MET A 531 -2.00 -15.01 12.31
N LEU A 532 -0.81 -15.29 12.84
CA LEU A 532 -0.08 -14.35 13.69
C LEU A 532 0.38 -13.12 12.91
N GLU A 533 0.84 -13.31 11.67
CA GLU A 533 1.20 -12.20 10.80
C GLU A 533 -0.03 -11.35 10.42
N MET A 534 -1.16 -11.99 10.13
CA MET A 534 -2.43 -11.30 9.91
C MET A 534 -2.84 -10.48 11.14
N ASP A 535 -2.70 -11.02 12.35
CA ASP A 535 -2.99 -10.30 13.59
C ASP A 535 -2.08 -9.08 13.76
N ARG A 536 -0.79 -9.22 13.48
CA ARG A 536 0.16 -8.10 13.52
C ARG A 536 -0.25 -6.99 12.57
N LEU A 537 -0.67 -7.32 11.35
CA LEU A 537 -0.99 -6.36 10.29
C LEU A 537 -2.35 -5.68 10.45
N ILE A 538 -3.38 -6.40 10.92
CA ILE A 538 -4.74 -5.86 11.05
C ILE A 538 -4.87 -4.91 12.25
N ARG A 539 -5.59 -3.81 12.04
CA ARG A 539 -5.93 -2.85 13.11
C ARG A 539 -6.92 -3.45 14.11
N PRO A 540 -6.94 -2.94 15.37
CA PRO A 540 -8.07 -3.17 16.25
C PRO A 540 -9.39 -2.83 15.54
N GLN A 541 -10.43 -3.64 15.73
CA GLN A 541 -11.72 -3.57 15.03
C GLN A 541 -11.68 -3.78 13.50
N GLY A 542 -10.51 -4.03 12.92
CA GLY A 542 -10.36 -4.39 11.52
C GLY A 542 -10.90 -5.79 11.22
N PHE A 543 -11.19 -6.02 9.95
CA PHE A 543 -11.81 -7.25 9.46
C PHE A 543 -10.82 -8.16 8.77
N VAL A 544 -11.02 -9.46 8.93
CA VAL A 544 -10.28 -10.50 8.22
C VAL A 544 -11.29 -11.41 7.55
N ILE A 545 -11.22 -11.52 6.22
CA ILE A 545 -12.11 -12.34 5.41
C ILE A 545 -11.32 -13.53 4.89
N ILE A 546 -11.78 -14.75 5.17
CA ILE A 546 -11.08 -15.98 4.85
C ILE A 546 -12.01 -16.94 4.11
N ARG A 547 -11.56 -17.38 2.93
CA ARG A 547 -12.12 -18.49 2.15
C ARG A 547 -11.02 -19.50 1.91
N ASP A 548 -11.26 -20.74 2.28
CA ASP A 548 -10.30 -21.83 2.12
C ASP A 548 -11.01 -23.17 2.30
N ASP A 549 -10.25 -24.26 2.21
CA ASP A 549 -10.79 -25.62 2.40
C ASP A 549 -11.49 -25.78 3.77
N GLU A 550 -12.53 -26.61 3.85
CA GLU A 550 -13.34 -26.78 5.07
C GLU A 550 -12.50 -27.20 6.29
N SER A 551 -11.47 -28.03 6.10
CA SER A 551 -10.56 -28.45 7.18
C SER A 551 -9.78 -27.26 7.77
N ILE A 552 -9.32 -26.37 6.91
CA ILE A 552 -8.61 -25.13 7.27
C ILE A 552 -9.58 -24.17 7.95
N ILE A 553 -10.75 -23.94 7.38
CA ILE A 553 -11.77 -23.06 7.96
C ILE A 553 -12.21 -23.56 9.34
N SER A 554 -12.42 -24.86 9.50
CA SER A 554 -12.75 -25.47 10.79
C SER A 554 -11.64 -25.23 11.83
N ARG A 555 -10.38 -25.41 11.43
CA ARG A 555 -9.22 -25.13 12.29
C ARG A 555 -9.12 -23.66 12.67
N ILE A 556 -9.28 -22.74 11.72
CA ILE A 556 -9.25 -21.29 11.99
C ILE A 556 -10.37 -20.90 12.94
N ARG A 557 -11.58 -21.43 12.74
CA ARG A 557 -12.74 -21.18 13.60
C ARG A 557 -12.47 -21.58 15.06
N GLU A 558 -11.74 -22.68 15.28
CA GLU A 558 -11.34 -23.15 16.60
C GLU A 558 -10.33 -22.21 17.27
N ILE A 559 -9.32 -21.74 16.52
CA ILE A 559 -8.18 -21.02 17.12
C ILE A 559 -8.28 -19.50 17.06
N ALA A 560 -9.01 -18.90 16.12
CA ALA A 560 -9.15 -17.45 15.98
C ALA A 560 -9.63 -16.74 17.27
N PRO A 561 -10.54 -17.30 18.07
CA PRO A 561 -10.87 -16.72 19.38
C PRO A 561 -9.67 -16.58 20.33
N LYS A 562 -8.67 -17.48 20.24
CA LYS A 562 -7.41 -17.40 21.02
C LYS A 562 -6.53 -16.22 20.60
N PHE A 563 -6.69 -15.71 19.38
CA PHE A 563 -6.08 -14.48 18.88
C PHE A 563 -6.88 -13.21 19.22
N LEU A 564 -7.92 -13.33 20.05
CA LEU A 564 -8.84 -12.24 20.39
C LEU A 564 -9.63 -11.74 19.16
N TRP A 565 -9.99 -12.64 18.26
CA TRP A 565 -10.86 -12.34 17.12
C TRP A 565 -12.29 -12.82 17.39
N GLU A 566 -13.27 -12.02 16.98
CA GLU A 566 -14.67 -12.42 16.91
C GLU A 566 -14.92 -13.06 15.54
N VAL A 567 -15.51 -14.26 15.51
CA VAL A 567 -15.64 -15.05 14.29
C VAL A 567 -17.11 -15.18 13.92
N LYS A 568 -17.46 -14.82 12.68
CA LYS A 568 -18.77 -15.12 12.08
C LYS A 568 -18.56 -16.05 10.89
N SER A 569 -19.29 -17.15 10.87
CA SER A 569 -19.28 -18.12 9.76
C SER A 569 -20.49 -17.90 8.87
N TYR A 570 -20.25 -17.91 7.56
CA TYR A 570 -21.27 -17.83 6.52
C TYR A 570 -20.99 -18.89 5.46
N VAL A 571 -21.92 -19.05 4.53
CA VAL A 571 -21.76 -19.88 3.34
C VAL A 571 -22.10 -19.00 2.14
N LEU A 572 -21.20 -18.91 1.17
CA LEU A 572 -21.41 -18.20 -0.09
C LEU A 572 -20.99 -19.11 -1.24
N GLU A 573 -21.37 -18.77 -2.47
CA GLU A 573 -20.94 -19.50 -3.65
C GLU A 573 -19.47 -19.19 -3.96
N ASN A 574 -18.73 -20.21 -4.43
CA ASN A 574 -17.42 -20.06 -5.04
C ASN A 574 -17.53 -19.80 -6.55
N GLN A 575 -16.39 -19.69 -7.23
CA GLN A 575 -16.36 -19.40 -8.67
C GLN A 575 -17.01 -20.52 -9.52
N GLN A 576 -17.10 -21.75 -9.02
CA GLN A 576 -17.81 -22.87 -9.66
C GLN A 576 -19.29 -22.98 -9.23
N GLN A 577 -19.85 -21.95 -8.58
CA GLN A 577 -21.23 -21.93 -8.06
C GLN A 577 -21.52 -23.04 -7.02
N GLN A 578 -20.48 -23.52 -6.34
CA GLN A 578 -20.61 -24.47 -5.26
C GLN A 578 -20.61 -23.72 -3.93
N SER A 579 -21.41 -24.20 -2.97
CA SER A 579 -21.43 -23.63 -1.62
C SER A 579 -20.07 -23.83 -0.94
N GLU A 580 -19.51 -22.75 -0.43
CA GLU A 580 -18.20 -22.70 0.22
C GLU A 580 -18.30 -21.94 1.56
N PRO A 581 -17.61 -22.43 2.61
CA PRO A 581 -17.54 -21.72 3.87
C PRO A 581 -16.77 -20.40 3.76
N LEU A 582 -17.29 -19.37 4.44
CA LEU A 582 -16.67 -18.06 4.58
C LEU A 582 -16.53 -17.73 6.06
N LEU A 583 -15.34 -17.31 6.48
CA LEU A 583 -15.15 -16.65 7.77
C LEU A 583 -15.00 -15.15 7.59
N ILE A 584 -15.78 -14.39 8.37
CA ILE A 584 -15.55 -12.97 8.60
C ILE A 584 -15.18 -12.83 10.07
N CYS A 585 -13.91 -12.53 10.31
CA CYS A 585 -13.37 -12.30 11.64
C CYS A 585 -13.20 -10.81 11.89
N GLN A 586 -13.40 -10.35 13.12
CA GLN A 586 -13.12 -8.98 13.54
C GLN A 586 -12.16 -8.99 14.74
N LYS A 587 -11.03 -8.29 14.63
CA LYS A 587 -10.06 -8.19 15.73
C LYS A 587 -10.65 -7.35 16.86
N LYS A 588 -10.69 -7.87 18.09
CA LYS A 588 -11.14 -7.08 19.25
C LYS A 588 -10.16 -5.94 19.54
N PHE A 589 -10.68 -4.83 20.06
CA PHE A 589 -9.83 -3.81 20.65
C PHE A 589 -9.55 -4.15 22.12
N TRP A 590 -8.27 -4.30 22.44
CA TRP A 590 -7.76 -4.61 23.77
C TRP A 590 -6.50 -3.78 24.05
N ALA A 591 -6.14 -3.61 25.32
CA ALA A 591 -4.91 -2.95 25.77
C ALA A 591 -4.33 -3.71 26.97
N ILE A 592 -3.02 -3.62 27.19
CA ILE A 592 -2.40 -4.08 28.43
C ILE A 592 -2.76 -3.07 29.51
N ALA A 593 -3.35 -3.56 30.61
CA ALA A 593 -3.81 -2.76 31.75
C ALA A 593 -2.65 -2.25 32.61
#